data_AF-A0AAD0W5T6-F1
#
_entry.id   AF-A0AAD0W5T6-F1
#
_cell.length_a   1.000
_cell.length_b   1.000
_cell.length_c   1.000
_cell.angle_alpha   90.00
_cell.angle_beta   90.00
_cell.angle_gamma   90.00
#
_symmetry.space_group_name_H-M   'P 1'
#
loop_
_entity.id
_entity.type
_entity.pdbx_description
1 polymer ?
#
loop_
_entity_poly.entity_id
_entity_poly.type
_entity_poly.pdbx_seq_one_letter_code
_entity_poly.pdbx_strand_id
1 'polypeptide(L)'
;MKKFIVSASLMLLMACSDNDDNDTVTPPPPPPAQEFSATKTFELMLSGKQEVPMNTSMQTAFATVELDENLMQFRATLDYSDVEGFSAAHIHDGDLGANGDVAFAFEASDDNKVSIPITDLSEELIEDMLDGDWYINLHTEAFPNGELRAQIVPDTVSVITFKLEGSQQVPMNESSAMGYGYASYDSADGELYLRAVTMDVDDATAAHIHTGRIGMNGDVLVVLEQDDEVMTDWVTPDDTMIDEATLNVLLSGGHYVNVHTPEMPNGEIRGQILTNNYAVATFDLSGKQEVPAVATMASGDGYALVNTDNYEVELRVVTSGVEDATAAHIHTGRIGMNGDVLVGLEQSTDNINVWMTPDNTKINAEIFAVLASGGHYVNVHTPANMSGELRGQILTDNYTLVAFPLSGEQEVPAVTTTASGSGYALVNRNGFDLELQVLTSGVADATAAHIHTGIAGENGPVLLTLMQDSSDANRWMAPASAALTAEIFAILAGGGHYVNVHTPANPNGELRGQIIN
;
A
#
# COMPACT_ATOMS: atom_id res chain seq x y z
N MET A 1 -89.80 46.08 16.10
CA MET A 1 -88.79 45.39 15.26
C MET A 1 -87.57 45.23 16.16
N LYS A 2 -87.10 44.06 16.60
CA LYS A 2 -86.94 42.74 15.99
C LYS A 2 -87.52 41.63 16.90
N LYS A 3 -88.01 40.56 16.27
CA LYS A 3 -88.55 39.31 16.84
C LYS A 3 -87.42 38.29 17.07
N PHE A 4 -87.65 37.34 17.98
CA PHE A 4 -87.31 35.88 18.02
C PHE A 4 -87.31 35.50 19.53
N ILE A 5 -88.30 34.83 20.17
CA ILE A 5 -89.05 33.58 19.90
C ILE A 5 -88.10 32.41 19.58
N VAL A 6 -88.05 31.24 20.22
CA VAL A 6 -88.54 30.54 21.45
C VAL A 6 -88.26 29.06 21.14
N SER A 7 -87.86 28.23 22.12
CA SER A 7 -88.39 26.86 22.36
C SER A 7 -87.45 26.13 23.34
N ALA A 8 -87.83 25.93 24.60
CA ALA A 8 -88.84 25.01 25.13
C ALA A 8 -88.31 23.56 25.24
N SER A 9 -87.93 23.22 26.47
CA SER A 9 -87.68 21.87 26.96
C SER A 9 -88.97 21.04 26.99
N LEU A 10 -88.86 19.75 26.68
CA LEU A 10 -89.85 18.74 27.08
C LEU A 10 -89.14 17.42 27.38
N MET A 11 -89.26 16.96 28.63
CA MET A 11 -88.91 15.62 29.08
C MET A 11 -89.88 14.59 28.48
N LEU A 12 -89.37 13.43 28.08
CA LEU A 12 -90.13 12.21 27.91
C LEU A 12 -89.36 11.05 28.57
N LEU A 13 -89.99 10.37 29.54
CA LEU A 13 -89.56 9.06 30.05
C LEU A 13 -90.13 7.95 29.15
N MET A 14 -89.27 7.00 28.76
CA MET A 14 -89.62 5.62 28.36
C MET A 14 -88.45 4.73 28.82
N ALA A 15 -88.67 3.86 29.82
CA ALA A 15 -89.11 2.46 29.70
C ALA A 15 -87.92 1.51 29.47
N CYS A 16 -87.75 0.59 30.43
CA CYS A 16 -86.65 -0.38 30.53
C CYS A 16 -86.63 -1.36 29.35
N SER A 17 -85.43 -1.61 28.81
CA SER A 17 -85.07 -2.83 28.09
C SER A 17 -83.69 -3.24 28.58
N ASP A 18 -83.60 -4.43 29.16
CA ASP A 18 -82.33 -5.14 29.36
C ASP A 18 -81.60 -5.22 28.01
N ASN A 19 -80.35 -4.75 27.99
CA ASN A 19 -79.34 -5.29 27.10
C ASN A 19 -78.03 -5.27 27.88
N ASP A 20 -77.62 -6.45 28.35
CA ASP A 20 -76.28 -6.71 28.86
C ASP A 20 -75.28 -6.56 27.71
N ASP A 21 -74.95 -5.33 27.34
CA ASP A 21 -73.78 -5.08 26.52
C ASP A 21 -72.57 -5.10 27.47
N ASN A 22 -71.99 -6.30 27.56
CA ASN A 22 -70.65 -6.54 28.06
C ASN A 22 -69.68 -5.66 27.24
N ASP A 23 -69.46 -4.42 27.69
CA ASP A 23 -68.40 -3.53 27.23
C ASP A 23 -67.06 -4.14 27.65
N THR A 24 -66.65 -5.20 26.95
CA THR A 24 -65.26 -5.60 26.86
C THR A 24 -64.55 -4.48 26.13
N VAL A 25 -64.03 -3.52 26.90
CA VAL A 25 -63.01 -2.59 26.43
C VAL A 25 -61.85 -3.47 25.97
N THR A 26 -61.79 -3.74 24.68
CA THR A 26 -60.60 -4.34 24.08
C THR A 26 -59.47 -3.34 24.31
N PRO A 27 -58.34 -3.75 24.92
CA PRO A 27 -57.19 -2.88 25.01
C PRO A 27 -56.88 -2.35 23.60
N PRO A 28 -56.50 -1.07 23.45
CA PRO A 28 -56.01 -0.59 22.17
C PRO A 28 -54.93 -1.57 21.69
N PRO A 29 -54.91 -1.92 20.38
CA PRO A 29 -53.88 -2.79 19.86
C PRO A 29 -52.53 -2.25 20.27
N PRO A 30 -51.58 -3.11 20.69
CA PRO A 30 -50.25 -2.65 21.03
C PRO A 30 -49.70 -1.84 19.85
N PRO A 31 -48.90 -0.79 20.11
CA PRO A 31 -48.23 -0.07 19.03
C PRO A 31 -47.50 -1.07 18.12
N PRO A 32 -47.39 -0.80 16.81
CA PRO A 32 -46.65 -1.66 15.90
C PRO A 32 -45.26 -1.93 16.49
N ALA A 33 -44.79 -3.17 16.37
CA ALA A 33 -43.39 -3.45 16.67
C ALA A 33 -42.54 -2.46 15.87
N GLN A 34 -41.57 -1.85 16.54
CA GLN A 34 -40.65 -0.95 15.87
C GLN A 34 -39.84 -1.79 14.88
N GLU A 35 -39.86 -1.35 13.61
CA GLU A 35 -39.07 -1.98 12.56
C GLU A 35 -37.61 -1.55 12.72
N PHE A 36 -36.69 -2.45 12.39
CA PHE A 36 -35.26 -2.17 12.40
C PHE A 36 -34.94 -0.91 11.58
N SER A 37 -34.23 0.01 12.21
CA SER A 37 -33.72 1.23 11.57
C SER A 37 -32.35 1.55 12.13
N ALA A 38 -31.31 1.38 11.31
CA ALA A 38 -29.94 1.66 11.70
C ALA A 38 -29.81 3.07 12.32
N THR A 39 -29.34 3.13 13.56
CA THR A 39 -28.90 4.36 14.24
C THR A 39 -27.44 4.65 13.92
N LYS A 40 -26.65 3.61 13.64
CA LYS A 40 -25.25 3.68 13.19
C LYS A 40 -25.01 2.74 12.02
N THR A 41 -24.11 3.15 11.13
CA THR A 41 -23.66 2.37 9.97
C THR A 41 -22.15 2.47 9.88
N PHE A 42 -21.47 1.33 9.78
CA PHE A 42 -20.03 1.21 9.62
C PHE A 42 -19.76 0.68 8.21
N GLU A 43 -18.92 1.39 7.46
CA GLU A 43 -18.51 1.02 6.09
C GLU A 43 -17.04 0.65 6.11
N LEU A 44 -16.74 -0.60 5.76
CA LEU A 44 -15.45 -1.22 6.02
C LEU A 44 -14.83 -1.72 4.72
N MET A 45 -13.56 -1.42 4.51
CA MET A 45 -12.75 -2.01 3.43
C MET A 45 -11.76 -3.00 4.05
N LEU A 46 -11.99 -4.29 3.79
CA LEU A 46 -11.12 -5.35 4.25
C LEU A 46 -9.86 -5.42 3.39
N SER A 47 -8.71 -5.63 4.03
CA SER A 47 -7.41 -5.76 3.36
C SER A 47 -6.52 -6.75 4.07
N GLY A 48 -5.58 -7.37 3.34
CA GLY A 48 -4.54 -8.21 3.94
C GLY A 48 -3.57 -7.45 4.84
N LYS A 49 -3.54 -6.12 4.73
CA LYS A 49 -2.75 -5.24 5.58
C LYS A 49 -3.22 -5.21 7.04
N GLN A 50 -4.51 -5.38 7.27
CA GLN A 50 -5.09 -5.42 8.62
C GLN A 50 -5.11 -6.82 9.23
N GLU A 51 -4.82 -7.88 8.45
CA GLU A 51 -4.78 -9.24 8.97
C GLU A 51 -3.69 -9.41 10.04
N VAL A 52 -3.85 -10.41 10.91
CA VAL A 52 -2.92 -10.69 12.02
C VAL A 52 -2.41 -12.13 11.96
N PRO A 53 -1.16 -12.35 11.52
CA PRO A 53 -0.20 -11.36 11.03
C PRO A 53 -0.59 -10.80 9.65
N MET A 54 -0.05 -9.62 9.32
CA MET A 54 -0.25 -8.97 8.02
C MET A 54 0.19 -9.90 6.88
N ASN A 55 -0.62 -9.98 5.82
CA ASN A 55 -0.26 -10.71 4.61
C ASN A 55 -0.12 -9.79 3.38
N THR A 56 0.32 -10.34 2.26
CA THR A 56 0.63 -9.61 1.03
C THR A 56 -0.52 -9.61 0.02
N SER A 57 -1.73 -9.99 0.42
CA SER A 57 -2.87 -9.97 -0.48
C SER A 57 -3.18 -8.54 -0.93
N MET A 58 -3.43 -8.41 -2.23
CA MET A 58 -3.89 -7.18 -2.86
C MET A 58 -5.40 -7.21 -3.12
N GLN A 59 -6.08 -8.31 -2.76
CA GLN A 59 -7.53 -8.41 -2.87
C GLN A 59 -8.18 -7.48 -1.84
N THR A 60 -9.41 -7.05 -2.12
CA THR A 60 -10.20 -6.20 -1.22
C THR A 60 -11.64 -6.70 -1.20
N ALA A 61 -12.30 -6.52 -0.05
CA ALA A 61 -13.73 -6.77 0.10
C ALA A 61 -14.36 -5.61 0.87
N PHE A 62 -15.67 -5.41 0.69
CA PHE A 62 -16.39 -4.31 1.34
C PHE A 62 -17.49 -4.85 2.22
N ALA A 63 -17.59 -4.36 3.45
CA ALA A 63 -18.64 -4.73 4.37
C ALA A 63 -19.38 -3.51 4.93
N THR A 64 -20.67 -3.70 5.18
CA THR A 64 -21.52 -2.74 5.88
C THR A 64 -22.07 -3.41 7.13
N VAL A 65 -21.89 -2.78 8.28
CA VAL A 65 -22.48 -3.19 9.56
C VAL A 65 -23.45 -2.11 10.01
N GLU A 66 -24.67 -2.48 10.36
CA GLU A 66 -25.72 -1.55 10.78
C GLU A 66 -26.22 -1.94 12.17
N LEU A 67 -26.19 -0.99 13.09
CA LEU A 67 -26.68 -1.12 14.47
C LEU A 67 -27.94 -0.27 14.65
N ASP A 68 -28.99 -0.83 15.24
CA ASP A 68 -30.13 -0.10 15.82
C ASP A 68 -30.02 -0.14 17.34
N GLU A 69 -29.48 0.94 17.93
CA GLU A 69 -29.28 1.07 19.37
C GLU A 69 -30.62 1.05 20.15
N ASN A 70 -31.75 1.40 19.52
CA ASN A 70 -33.04 1.42 20.22
C ASN A 70 -33.60 0.01 20.41
N LEU A 71 -33.35 -0.85 19.42
CA LEU A 71 -33.76 -2.25 19.44
C LEU A 71 -32.68 -3.18 19.98
N MET A 72 -31.45 -2.67 20.15
CA MET A 72 -30.26 -3.48 20.47
C MET A 72 -30.07 -4.60 19.46
N GLN A 73 -30.19 -4.25 18.18
CA GLN A 73 -30.11 -5.20 17.07
C GLN A 73 -29.08 -4.74 16.07
N PHE A 74 -28.41 -5.69 15.42
CA PHE A 74 -27.53 -5.38 14.31
C PHE A 74 -27.77 -6.30 13.12
N ARG A 75 -27.26 -5.90 11.96
CA ARG A 75 -27.10 -6.76 10.78
C ARG A 75 -25.80 -6.41 10.06
N ALA A 76 -25.26 -7.35 9.29
CA ALA A 76 -24.05 -7.11 8.51
C ALA A 76 -24.17 -7.69 7.10
N THR A 77 -23.51 -7.08 6.13
CA THR A 77 -23.35 -7.60 4.76
C THR A 77 -21.90 -7.45 4.34
N LEU A 78 -21.35 -8.46 3.68
CA LEU A 78 -20.01 -8.47 3.11
C LEU A 78 -20.09 -8.83 1.62
N ASP A 79 -19.54 -7.96 0.78
CA ASP A 79 -19.37 -8.13 -0.66
C ASP A 79 -17.94 -8.58 -0.96
N TYR A 80 -17.83 -9.80 -1.48
CA TYR A 80 -16.56 -10.43 -1.84
C TYR A 80 -16.40 -10.59 -3.36
N SER A 81 -17.11 -9.79 -4.17
CA SER A 81 -17.08 -9.88 -5.65
C SER A 81 -15.69 -9.79 -6.26
N ASP A 82 -14.77 -9.08 -5.60
CA ASP A 82 -13.38 -8.91 -6.03
C ASP A 82 -12.41 -9.88 -5.32
N VAL A 83 -12.93 -10.96 -4.73
CA VAL A 83 -12.15 -11.98 -4.03
C VAL A 83 -12.25 -13.35 -4.71
N GLU A 84 -11.11 -13.84 -5.16
CA GLU A 84 -10.94 -15.19 -5.69
C GLU A 84 -10.77 -16.22 -4.57
N GLY A 85 -11.45 -17.37 -4.70
CA GLY A 85 -11.28 -18.49 -3.78
C GLY A 85 -11.92 -18.30 -2.41
N PHE A 86 -12.94 -17.44 -2.28
CA PHE A 86 -13.70 -17.24 -1.03
C PHE A 86 -14.16 -18.57 -0.41
N SER A 87 -13.99 -18.70 0.91
CA SER A 87 -14.36 -19.90 1.67
C SER A 87 -15.25 -19.64 2.89
N ALA A 88 -14.98 -18.58 3.66
CA ALA A 88 -15.77 -18.20 4.83
C ALA A 88 -15.51 -16.74 5.24
N ALA A 89 -16.37 -16.19 6.09
CA ALA A 89 -16.14 -14.92 6.76
C ALA A 89 -16.83 -14.92 8.14
N HIS A 90 -16.26 -14.17 9.08
CA HIS A 90 -16.74 -14.09 10.46
C HIS A 90 -16.61 -12.65 10.99
N ILE A 91 -17.43 -12.33 11.99
CA ILE A 91 -17.15 -11.25 12.95
C ILE A 91 -16.50 -11.89 14.17
N HIS A 92 -15.38 -11.34 14.59
CA HIS A 92 -14.63 -11.74 15.77
C HIS A 92 -14.68 -10.65 16.84
N ASP A 93 -14.55 -11.08 18.09
CA ASP A 93 -14.35 -10.24 19.27
C ASP A 93 -12.86 -10.19 19.60
N GLY A 94 -12.19 -9.12 19.15
CA GLY A 94 -10.77 -8.85 19.40
C GLY A 94 -10.28 -7.49 18.88
N ASP A 95 -9.42 -6.87 19.69
CA ASP A 95 -8.85 -5.53 19.48
C ASP A 95 -8.08 -5.39 18.17
N LEU A 96 -7.81 -4.14 17.80
CA LEU A 96 -6.99 -3.80 16.64
C LEU A 96 -5.60 -4.47 16.71
N GLY A 97 -5.32 -5.33 15.74
CA GLY A 97 -4.06 -6.07 15.66
C GLY A 97 -4.03 -7.35 16.51
N ALA A 98 -5.05 -7.67 17.30
CA ALA A 98 -5.17 -8.92 18.06
C ALA A 98 -6.14 -9.90 17.39
N ASN A 99 -5.95 -11.21 17.59
CA ASN A 99 -6.89 -12.23 17.14
C ASN A 99 -7.91 -12.52 18.24
N GLY A 100 -9.17 -12.65 17.83
CA GLY A 100 -10.32 -12.80 18.71
C GLY A 100 -11.09 -14.10 18.53
N ASP A 101 -11.99 -14.42 19.47
CA ASP A 101 -12.94 -15.52 19.31
C ASP A 101 -14.02 -15.16 18.28
N VAL A 102 -14.60 -16.16 17.61
CA VAL A 102 -15.69 -15.92 16.64
C VAL A 102 -16.96 -15.51 17.39
N ALA A 103 -17.44 -14.29 17.14
CA ALA A 103 -18.71 -13.79 17.66
C ALA A 103 -19.88 -14.19 16.75
N PHE A 104 -19.74 -14.00 15.44
CA PHE A 104 -20.78 -14.29 14.46
C PHE A 104 -20.22 -14.89 13.17
N ALA A 105 -20.94 -15.84 12.57
CA ALA A 105 -20.62 -16.39 11.27
C ALA A 105 -21.53 -15.77 10.20
N PHE A 106 -20.94 -15.41 9.05
CA PHE A 106 -21.72 -14.96 7.91
C PHE A 106 -22.35 -16.13 7.16
N GLU A 107 -23.56 -15.92 6.63
CA GLU A 107 -24.27 -16.89 5.80
C GLU A 107 -24.47 -16.36 4.38
N ALA A 108 -24.54 -17.26 3.40
CA ALA A 108 -24.77 -16.89 2.01
C ALA A 108 -26.10 -16.13 1.84
N SER A 109 -26.08 -15.00 1.13
CA SER A 109 -27.26 -14.14 0.93
C SER A 109 -27.63 -13.95 -0.54
N ASP A 110 -26.70 -13.45 -1.34
CA ASP A 110 -26.82 -13.17 -2.78
C ASP A 110 -25.53 -13.63 -3.49
N ASP A 111 -25.50 -13.50 -4.82
CA ASP A 111 -24.28 -13.81 -5.60
C ASP A 111 -23.13 -12.89 -5.15
N ASN A 112 -22.00 -13.49 -4.78
CA ASN A 112 -20.82 -12.83 -4.20
C ASN A 112 -21.06 -12.03 -2.91
N LYS A 113 -22.13 -12.36 -2.15
CA LYS A 113 -22.42 -11.72 -0.86
C LYS A 113 -22.74 -12.72 0.23
N VAL A 114 -22.29 -12.38 1.43
CA VAL A 114 -22.69 -13.05 2.66
C VAL A 114 -23.25 -12.02 3.65
N SER A 115 -24.15 -12.44 4.54
CA SER A 115 -24.80 -11.56 5.50
C SER A 115 -25.01 -12.22 6.87
N ILE A 116 -25.14 -11.37 7.88
CA ILE A 116 -25.70 -11.73 9.18
C ILE A 116 -27.09 -11.09 9.22
N PRO A 117 -28.17 -11.88 9.39
CA PRO A 117 -29.52 -11.33 9.51
C PRO A 117 -29.67 -10.49 10.79
N ILE A 118 -30.78 -9.77 10.91
CA ILE A 118 -31.08 -8.99 12.12
C ILE A 118 -30.94 -9.90 13.35
N THR A 119 -30.03 -9.52 14.23
CA THR A 119 -29.63 -10.30 15.40
C THR A 119 -29.64 -9.41 16.64
N ASP A 120 -30.20 -9.90 17.74
CA ASP A 120 -30.21 -9.20 19.03
C ASP A 120 -28.80 -9.22 19.67
N LEU A 121 -28.39 -8.09 20.24
CA LEU A 121 -27.16 -7.93 21.01
C LEU A 121 -27.46 -7.66 22.49
N SER A 122 -26.51 -7.97 23.36
CA SER A 122 -26.50 -7.46 24.74
C SER A 122 -25.95 -6.02 24.76
N GLU A 123 -26.11 -5.33 25.90
CA GLU A 123 -25.50 -4.00 26.09
C GLU A 123 -23.96 -4.09 25.99
N GLU A 124 -23.37 -5.12 26.60
CA GLU A 124 -21.93 -5.41 26.56
C GLU A 124 -21.41 -5.56 25.11
N LEU A 125 -22.05 -6.37 24.27
CA LEU A 125 -21.65 -6.56 22.88
C LEU A 125 -21.82 -5.29 22.02
N ILE A 126 -22.72 -4.38 22.41
CA ILE A 126 -22.86 -3.08 21.75
C ILE A 126 -21.70 -2.17 22.17
N GLU A 127 -21.31 -2.17 23.45
CA GLU A 127 -20.15 -1.43 23.95
C GLU A 127 -18.88 -1.91 23.22
N ASP A 128 -18.61 -3.22 23.20
CA ASP A 128 -17.44 -3.80 22.50
C ASP A 128 -17.39 -3.37 21.01
N MET A 129 -18.52 -3.42 20.31
CA MET A 129 -18.58 -2.99 18.90
C MET A 129 -18.35 -1.48 18.73
N LEU A 130 -18.80 -0.65 19.67
CA LEU A 130 -18.65 0.80 19.61
C LEU A 130 -17.24 1.26 20.01
N ASP A 131 -16.59 0.53 20.91
CA ASP A 131 -15.20 0.76 21.33
C ASP A 131 -14.20 0.23 20.29
N GLY A 132 -14.70 -0.48 19.27
CA GLY A 132 -13.92 -0.94 18.14
C GLY A 132 -13.22 -2.27 18.41
N ASP A 133 -13.73 -3.07 19.35
CA ASP A 133 -13.16 -4.35 19.75
C ASP A 133 -13.61 -5.49 18.83
N TRP A 134 -14.36 -5.22 17.76
CA TRP A 134 -14.75 -6.23 16.78
C TRP A 134 -14.08 -6.03 15.44
N TYR A 135 -13.85 -7.14 14.73
CA TYR A 135 -13.39 -7.11 13.34
C TYR A 135 -14.09 -8.13 12.48
N ILE A 136 -14.16 -7.83 11.18
CA ILE A 136 -14.55 -8.78 10.16
C ILE A 136 -13.29 -9.37 9.57
N ASN A 137 -13.26 -10.70 9.43
CA ASN A 137 -12.25 -11.40 8.66
C ASN A 137 -12.89 -12.22 7.53
N LEU A 138 -12.16 -12.38 6.43
CA LEU A 138 -12.53 -13.21 5.29
C LEU A 138 -11.41 -14.22 5.01
N HIS A 139 -11.79 -15.45 4.69
CA HIS A 139 -10.89 -16.55 4.39
C HIS A 139 -11.02 -16.99 2.93
N THR A 140 -9.90 -17.40 2.34
CA THR A 140 -9.86 -18.02 1.02
C THR A 140 -9.11 -19.35 1.04
N GLU A 141 -9.19 -20.09 -0.07
CA GLU A 141 -8.39 -21.31 -0.25
C GLU A 141 -6.88 -21.05 -0.11
N ALA A 142 -6.41 -19.87 -0.53
CA ALA A 142 -5.00 -19.48 -0.44
C ALA A 142 -4.60 -19.06 0.99
N PHE A 143 -5.54 -18.48 1.74
CA PHE A 143 -5.32 -18.01 3.12
C PHE A 143 -6.42 -18.57 4.06
N PRO A 144 -6.33 -19.85 4.43
CA PRO A 144 -7.37 -20.51 5.23
C PRO A 144 -7.49 -19.94 6.65
N ASN A 145 -6.47 -19.26 7.16
CA ASN A 145 -6.48 -18.62 8.49
C ASN A 145 -6.91 -17.15 8.45
N GLY A 146 -7.26 -16.61 7.28
CA GLY A 146 -7.62 -15.21 7.09
C GLY A 146 -6.79 -14.57 5.97
N GLU A 147 -7.46 -14.05 4.94
CA GLU A 147 -6.85 -13.25 3.88
C GLU A 147 -7.03 -11.75 4.12
N LEU A 148 -8.25 -11.33 4.48
CA LEU A 148 -8.60 -9.92 4.58
C LEU A 148 -9.28 -9.64 5.91
N ARG A 149 -8.90 -8.53 6.56
CA ARG A 149 -9.51 -8.05 7.80
C ARG A 149 -9.90 -6.58 7.72
N ALA A 150 -10.94 -6.18 8.45
CA ALA A 150 -11.25 -4.80 8.78
C ALA A 150 -11.77 -4.70 10.22
N GLN A 151 -11.20 -3.79 11.02
CA GLN A 151 -11.77 -3.44 12.31
C GLN A 151 -13.11 -2.71 12.12
N ILE A 152 -14.11 -3.03 12.94
CA ILE A 152 -15.41 -2.34 12.94
C ILE A 152 -15.24 -1.07 13.79
N VAL A 153 -15.01 0.06 13.13
CA VAL A 153 -14.80 1.36 13.79
C VAL A 153 -15.62 2.45 13.11
N PRO A 154 -16.03 3.52 13.82
CA PRO A 154 -16.75 4.64 13.23
C PRO A 154 -15.92 5.38 12.17
N ASP A 155 -16.58 6.19 11.34
CA ASP A 155 -15.95 6.98 10.28
C ASP A 155 -15.00 8.07 10.79
N THR A 156 -15.08 8.39 12.08
CA THR A 156 -14.14 9.28 12.77
C THR A 156 -12.80 8.63 13.04
N VAL A 157 -12.72 7.29 13.03
CA VAL A 157 -11.52 6.51 13.34
C VAL A 157 -10.78 6.10 12.06
N SER A 158 -9.51 6.47 11.98
CA SER A 158 -8.60 6.05 10.91
C SER A 158 -7.74 4.87 11.36
N VAL A 159 -7.84 3.73 10.68
CA VAL A 159 -6.95 2.57 10.90
C VAL A 159 -5.75 2.63 9.96
N ILE A 160 -4.56 2.50 10.53
CA ILE A 160 -3.27 2.59 9.85
C ILE A 160 -2.46 1.33 10.17
N THR A 161 -1.82 0.77 9.17
CA THR A 161 -0.96 -0.40 9.33
C THR A 161 0.37 -0.17 8.64
N PHE A 162 1.45 -0.66 9.23
CA PHE A 162 2.81 -0.47 8.71
C PHE A 162 3.72 -1.61 9.13
N LYS A 163 4.82 -1.78 8.39
CA LYS A 163 5.86 -2.77 8.71
C LYS A 163 7.04 -2.11 9.40
N LEU A 164 7.65 -2.81 10.33
CA LEU A 164 8.91 -2.43 10.96
C LEU A 164 10.02 -3.34 10.41
N GLU A 165 11.11 -2.76 9.94
CA GLU A 165 12.25 -3.50 9.38
C GLU A 165 13.58 -2.77 9.71
N GLY A 166 14.70 -3.50 9.74
CA GLY A 166 16.03 -2.90 9.92
C GLY A 166 16.47 -2.00 8.76
N SER A 167 15.98 -2.31 7.55
CA SER A 167 16.17 -1.53 6.33
C SER A 167 15.65 -0.09 6.44
N GLN A 168 14.65 0.14 7.29
CA GLN A 168 14.02 1.45 7.48
C GLN A 168 14.68 2.30 8.55
N GLN A 169 15.66 1.77 9.30
CA GLN A 169 16.38 2.50 10.35
C GLN A 169 17.27 3.61 9.78
N VAL A 170 17.63 4.57 10.64
CA VAL A 170 18.49 5.70 10.26
C VAL A 170 19.64 5.83 11.27
N PRO A 171 20.87 5.41 10.92
CA PRO A 171 21.25 4.74 9.66
C PRO A 171 20.61 3.35 9.53
N MET A 172 20.47 2.88 8.29
CA MET A 172 20.00 1.52 7.98
C MET A 172 20.87 0.49 8.69
N ASN A 173 20.26 -0.60 9.15
CA ASN A 173 20.96 -1.78 9.65
C ASN A 173 20.51 -3.04 8.89
N GLU A 174 21.25 -4.14 9.08
CA GLU A 174 21.04 -5.41 8.38
C GLU A 174 20.23 -6.42 9.21
N SER A 175 19.51 -5.98 10.25
CA SER A 175 18.69 -6.90 11.05
C SER A 175 17.63 -7.55 10.16
N SER A 176 17.51 -8.88 10.26
CA SER A 176 16.44 -9.65 9.63
C SER A 176 15.16 -9.63 10.45
N ALA A 177 15.19 -9.04 11.65
CA ALA A 177 14.02 -8.89 12.48
C ALA A 177 12.98 -7.99 11.79
N MET A 178 11.72 -8.21 12.16
CA MET A 178 10.61 -7.50 11.55
C MET A 178 9.50 -7.24 12.57
N GLY A 179 8.54 -6.42 12.22
CA GLY A 179 7.35 -6.19 13.04
C GLY A 179 6.18 -5.66 12.23
N TYR A 180 5.00 -5.69 12.84
CA TYR A 180 3.78 -5.11 12.30
C TYR A 180 3.24 -4.09 13.29
N GLY A 181 2.94 -2.90 12.80
CA GLY A 181 2.24 -1.87 13.54
C GLY A 181 0.80 -1.76 13.08
N TYR A 182 -0.10 -1.63 14.05
CA TYR A 182 -1.52 -1.36 13.89
C TYR A 182 -1.84 -0.15 14.74
N ALA A 183 -2.39 0.91 14.14
CA ALA A 183 -2.73 2.13 14.85
C ALA A 183 -4.14 2.58 14.47
N SER A 184 -4.85 3.14 15.44
CA SER A 184 -6.09 3.87 15.23
C SER A 184 -5.96 5.28 15.76
N TYR A 185 -6.59 6.21 15.07
CA TYR A 185 -6.76 7.57 15.57
C TYR A 185 -8.22 7.99 15.43
N ASP A 186 -8.85 8.41 16.53
CA ASP A 186 -10.19 9.00 16.49
C ASP A 186 -10.13 10.52 16.39
N SER A 187 -10.67 11.05 15.29
CA SER A 187 -10.78 12.49 15.06
C SER A 187 -11.87 13.19 15.88
N ALA A 188 -12.74 12.43 16.56
CA ALA A 188 -13.80 12.98 17.40
C ALA A 188 -13.26 13.54 18.73
N ASP A 189 -12.31 12.84 19.36
CA ASP A 189 -11.76 13.20 20.67
C ASP A 189 -10.23 13.32 20.69
N GLY A 190 -9.52 12.76 19.71
CA GLY A 190 -8.07 12.82 19.58
C GLY A 190 -7.32 11.62 20.15
N GLU A 191 -8.01 10.53 20.44
CA GLU A 191 -7.39 9.31 20.95
C GLU A 191 -6.50 8.63 19.90
N LEU A 192 -5.31 8.21 20.32
CA LEU A 192 -4.36 7.45 19.53
C LEU A 192 -4.10 6.13 20.25
N TYR A 193 -4.50 5.03 19.61
CA TYR A 193 -4.05 3.69 19.98
C TYR A 193 -3.03 3.20 18.95
N LEU A 194 -1.96 2.57 19.42
CA LEU A 194 -1.01 1.88 18.55
C LEU A 194 -0.52 0.62 19.23
N ARG A 195 -0.52 -0.49 18.49
CA ARG A 195 0.11 -1.76 18.85
C ARG A 195 1.16 -2.14 17.82
N ALA A 196 2.39 -2.35 18.27
CA ALA A 196 3.49 -2.88 17.46
C ALA A 196 3.87 -4.28 17.96
N VAL A 197 3.81 -5.27 17.07
CA VAL A 197 4.17 -6.66 17.34
C VAL A 197 5.52 -6.94 16.68
N THR A 198 6.50 -7.36 17.48
CA THR A 198 7.86 -7.65 17.02
C THR A 198 8.07 -9.14 16.78
N MET A 199 8.86 -9.48 15.77
CA MET A 199 9.27 -10.85 15.43
C MET A 199 10.80 -10.89 15.34
N ASP A 200 11.38 -11.91 15.98
CA ASP A 200 12.84 -12.07 16.09
C ASP A 200 13.55 -10.91 16.83
N VAL A 201 12.87 -10.28 17.79
CA VAL A 201 13.40 -9.21 18.68
C VAL A 201 13.13 -9.53 20.16
N ASP A 202 13.50 -10.73 20.61
CA ASP A 202 13.12 -11.27 21.92
C ASP A 202 13.68 -10.51 23.13
N ASP A 203 14.70 -9.67 22.94
CA ASP A 203 15.35 -8.87 24.00
C ASP A 203 15.13 -7.36 23.84
N ALA A 204 14.06 -6.95 23.13
CA ALA A 204 13.65 -5.56 23.02
C ALA A 204 13.59 -4.86 24.40
N THR A 205 14.17 -3.66 24.46
CA THR A 205 14.36 -2.88 25.70
C THR A 205 13.48 -1.64 25.76
N ALA A 206 13.03 -1.14 24.61
CA ALA A 206 12.13 0.00 24.49
C ALA A 206 11.53 0.04 23.09
N ALA A 207 10.36 0.64 22.97
CA ALA A 207 9.80 1.08 21.70
C ALA A 207 9.20 2.48 21.84
N HIS A 208 9.23 3.26 20.75
CA HIS A 208 8.81 4.65 20.76
C HIS A 208 8.11 5.03 19.47
N ILE A 209 7.13 5.93 19.57
CA ILE A 209 6.67 6.75 18.45
C ILE A 209 7.55 8.01 18.42
N HIS A 210 8.10 8.35 17.26
CA HIS A 210 8.93 9.52 17.04
C HIS A 210 8.31 10.48 16.02
N THR A 211 8.71 11.76 16.08
CA THR A 211 8.37 12.78 15.07
C THR A 211 9.51 12.96 14.08
N GLY A 212 9.44 12.26 12.95
CA GLY A 212 10.42 12.33 11.86
C GLY A 212 9.92 11.72 10.55
N ARG A 213 10.31 12.36 9.45
CA ARG A 213 10.03 11.90 8.08
C ARG A 213 10.88 10.66 7.71
N ILE A 214 10.59 10.09 6.55
CA ILE A 214 11.36 8.99 5.97
C ILE A 214 12.84 9.36 5.88
N GLY A 215 13.72 8.48 6.37
CA GLY A 215 15.17 8.71 6.35
C GLY A 215 15.67 9.76 7.34
N MET A 216 14.87 10.17 8.32
CA MET A 216 15.24 11.16 9.33
C MET A 216 14.92 10.68 10.76
N ASN A 217 15.88 10.87 11.67
CA ASN A 217 15.65 10.70 13.10
C ASN A 217 14.88 11.89 13.67
N GLY A 218 14.04 11.62 14.66
CA GLY A 218 13.15 12.58 15.29
C GLY A 218 13.12 12.48 16.81
N ASP A 219 12.55 13.49 17.46
CA ASP A 219 12.30 13.45 18.90
C ASP A 219 11.22 12.41 19.24
N VAL A 220 11.30 11.82 20.45
CA VAL A 220 10.29 10.89 20.96
C VAL A 220 8.98 11.66 21.21
N LEU A 221 7.90 11.16 20.62
CA LEU A 221 6.53 11.64 20.85
C LEU A 221 5.85 10.82 21.95
N VAL A 222 5.86 9.49 21.83
CA VAL A 222 5.25 8.56 22.80
C VAL A 222 6.26 7.46 23.13
N VAL A 223 6.33 7.09 24.40
CA VAL A 223 7.02 5.87 24.86
C VAL A 223 5.98 4.76 24.91
N LEU A 224 6.24 3.66 24.20
CA LEU A 224 5.35 2.51 24.21
C LEU A 224 5.62 1.63 25.44
N GLU A 225 4.55 1.01 25.95
CA GLU A 225 4.58 0.05 27.04
C GLU A 225 4.65 -1.36 26.47
N GLN A 226 5.52 -2.19 27.03
CA GLN A 226 5.61 -3.61 26.66
C GLN A 226 4.49 -4.36 27.39
N ASP A 227 3.81 -5.26 26.69
CA ASP A 227 2.82 -6.14 27.32
C ASP A 227 3.49 -7.13 28.28
N ASP A 228 2.91 -7.30 29.47
CA ASP A 228 3.45 -8.12 30.56
C ASP A 228 3.30 -9.64 30.31
N GLU A 229 2.38 -10.06 29.44
CA GLU A 229 2.13 -11.45 29.10
C GLU A 229 2.76 -11.83 27.74
N VAL A 230 2.79 -10.88 26.81
CA VAL A 230 3.24 -11.03 25.42
C VAL A 230 4.38 -10.04 25.15
N MET A 231 5.60 -10.40 25.54
CA MET A 231 6.81 -9.54 25.45
C MET A 231 7.13 -9.00 24.04
N THR A 232 6.52 -9.54 22.99
CA THR A 232 6.65 -9.06 21.62
C THR A 232 5.76 -7.85 21.31
N ASP A 233 4.82 -7.52 22.19
CA ASP A 233 3.80 -6.52 21.96
C ASP A 233 4.16 -5.23 22.69
N TRP A 234 4.05 -4.13 21.95
CA TRP A 234 4.32 -2.78 22.42
C TRP A 234 3.11 -1.90 22.10
N VAL A 235 2.49 -1.33 23.13
CA VAL A 235 1.27 -0.54 23.01
C VAL A 235 1.46 0.90 23.48
N THR A 236 0.65 1.82 22.96
CA THR A 236 0.52 3.14 23.58
C THR A 236 -0.06 3.00 25.00
N PRO A 237 0.37 3.82 25.97
CA PRO A 237 -0.31 3.88 27.26
C PRO A 237 -1.81 4.20 27.10
N ASP A 238 -2.63 3.72 28.03
CA ASP A 238 -4.07 4.04 28.08
C ASP A 238 -4.31 5.56 28.01
N ASP A 239 -5.42 5.95 27.37
CA ASP A 239 -5.83 7.36 27.19
C ASP A 239 -4.78 8.24 26.47
N THR A 240 -3.94 7.66 25.58
CA THR A 240 -2.97 8.45 24.82
C THR A 240 -3.69 9.38 23.83
N MET A 241 -3.66 10.68 24.12
CA MET A 241 -4.26 11.72 23.26
C MET A 241 -3.20 12.49 22.48
N ILE A 242 -3.47 12.79 21.21
CA ILE A 242 -2.67 13.70 20.40
C ILE A 242 -3.48 14.94 19.98
N ASP A 243 -2.82 16.09 19.91
CA ASP A 243 -3.46 17.32 19.46
C ASP A 243 -3.58 17.39 17.92
N GLU A 244 -4.37 18.33 17.42
CA GLU A 244 -4.61 18.52 15.98
C GLU A 244 -3.31 18.79 15.20
N ALA A 245 -2.32 19.46 15.81
CA ALA A 245 -1.04 19.72 15.17
C ALA A 245 -0.24 18.41 14.97
N THR A 246 -0.20 17.57 15.99
CA THR A 246 0.43 16.25 15.96
C THR A 246 -0.29 15.32 14.99
N LEU A 247 -1.64 15.34 14.98
CA LEU A 247 -2.43 14.60 14.00
C LEU A 247 -2.03 14.98 12.56
N ASN A 248 -1.93 16.28 12.26
CA ASN A 248 -1.56 16.71 10.91
C ASN A 248 -0.18 16.18 10.50
N VAL A 249 0.75 16.04 11.45
CA VAL A 249 2.04 15.39 11.21
C VAL A 249 1.85 13.89 10.94
N LEU A 250 1.04 13.19 11.74
CA LEU A 250 0.70 11.78 11.55
C LEU A 250 0.10 11.50 10.17
N LEU A 251 -0.96 12.23 9.80
CA LEU A 251 -1.66 12.12 8.53
C LEU A 251 -0.82 12.59 7.33
N SER A 252 0.32 13.23 7.56
CA SER A 252 1.30 13.58 6.51
C SER A 252 2.45 12.58 6.40
N GLY A 253 2.42 11.49 7.17
CA GLY A 253 3.49 10.50 7.22
C GLY A 253 4.71 10.93 8.01
N GLY A 254 4.57 11.88 8.95
CA GLY A 254 5.67 12.48 9.71
C GLY A 254 6.05 11.77 11.01
N HIS A 255 5.49 10.58 11.27
CA HIS A 255 5.81 9.78 12.47
C HIS A 255 6.30 8.37 12.11
N TYR A 256 7.14 7.81 12.96
CA TYR A 256 7.62 6.43 12.84
C TYR A 256 7.68 5.74 14.20
N VAL A 257 7.58 4.42 14.19
CA VAL A 257 7.88 3.58 15.36
C VAL A 257 9.30 3.02 15.23
N ASN A 258 10.01 2.96 16.35
CA ASN A 258 11.31 2.30 16.48
C ASN A 258 11.27 1.35 17.68
N VAL A 259 11.88 0.17 17.54
CA VAL A 259 12.13 -0.78 18.63
C VAL A 259 13.64 -0.96 18.83
N HIS A 260 14.09 -0.94 20.08
CA HIS A 260 15.50 -0.93 20.48
C HIS A 260 15.89 -2.23 21.20
N THR A 261 17.08 -2.75 20.90
CA THR A 261 17.70 -3.88 21.63
C THR A 261 19.01 -3.47 22.27
N PRO A 262 19.57 -4.28 23.19
CA PRO A 262 20.90 -4.05 23.75
C PRO A 262 22.00 -4.01 22.68
N GLU A 263 21.86 -4.80 21.61
CA GLU A 263 22.80 -4.81 20.49
C GLU A 263 22.62 -3.60 19.56
N MET A 264 21.39 -3.13 19.39
CA MET A 264 21.05 -1.97 18.57
C MET A 264 20.33 -0.88 19.39
N PRO A 265 21.02 -0.18 20.30
CA PRO A 265 20.39 0.78 21.22
C PRO A 265 19.82 2.02 20.52
N ASN A 266 20.26 2.33 19.30
CA ASN A 266 19.69 3.41 18.48
C ASN A 266 18.46 2.96 17.66
N GLY A 267 18.13 1.67 17.70
CA GLY A 267 17.01 1.07 16.99
C GLY A 267 17.43 -0.15 16.17
N GLU A 268 16.72 -1.25 16.36
CA GLU A 268 16.86 -2.48 15.58
C GLU A 268 15.91 -2.48 14.39
N ILE A 269 14.61 -2.21 14.61
CA ILE A 269 13.59 -2.16 13.54
C ILE A 269 12.79 -0.86 13.61
N ARG A 270 12.49 -0.28 12.44
CA ARG A 270 11.74 0.98 12.31
C ARG A 270 10.63 0.83 11.29
N GLY A 271 9.50 1.49 11.53
CA GLY A 271 8.37 1.54 10.59
C GLY A 271 7.82 2.95 10.47
N GLN A 272 7.78 3.51 9.26
CA GLN A 272 7.09 4.77 9.02
C GLN A 272 5.58 4.57 9.13
N ILE A 273 4.90 5.43 9.90
CA ILE A 273 3.44 5.45 9.98
C ILE A 273 2.93 6.21 8.76
N LEU A 274 2.37 5.50 7.79
CA LEU A 274 1.81 6.06 6.56
C LEU A 274 0.35 5.64 6.41
N THR A 275 -0.55 6.60 6.23
CA THR A 275 -1.95 6.33 5.88
C THR A 275 -2.05 5.73 4.47
N ASN A 276 -3.15 5.03 4.18
CA ASN A 276 -3.34 4.30 2.93
C ASN A 276 -3.34 5.18 1.66
N ASN A 277 -3.56 6.48 1.82
CA ASN A 277 -3.48 7.45 0.74
C ASN A 277 -2.06 7.94 0.43
N TYR A 278 -1.02 7.31 0.96
CA TYR A 278 0.36 7.59 0.55
C TYR A 278 0.97 6.44 -0.24
N ALA A 279 1.55 6.79 -1.38
CA ALA A 279 2.46 5.93 -2.14
C ALA A 279 3.90 6.39 -1.86
N VAL A 280 4.77 5.43 -1.51
CA VAL A 280 6.20 5.67 -1.29
C VAL A 280 7.04 4.95 -2.35
N ALA A 281 8.07 5.62 -2.83
CA ALA A 281 9.13 5.05 -3.66
C ALA A 281 10.48 5.45 -3.05
N THR A 282 11.43 4.52 -3.00
CA THR A 282 12.82 4.81 -2.62
C THR A 282 13.73 4.46 -3.79
N PHE A 283 14.82 5.20 -3.94
CA PHE A 283 15.72 5.04 -5.08
C PHE A 283 17.14 5.51 -4.75
N ASP A 284 18.14 4.81 -5.31
CA ASP A 284 19.52 5.23 -5.31
C ASP A 284 19.81 6.11 -6.53
N LEU A 285 20.79 7.01 -6.41
CA LEU A 285 21.34 7.78 -7.50
C LEU A 285 22.81 7.41 -7.72
N SER A 286 23.17 7.13 -8.96
CA SER A 286 24.57 6.93 -9.34
C SER A 286 24.86 7.44 -10.75
N GLY A 287 26.13 7.74 -11.03
CA GLY A 287 26.56 8.12 -12.38
C GLY A 287 26.39 6.99 -13.40
N LYS A 288 26.30 5.72 -12.96
CA LYS A 288 26.03 4.59 -13.86
C LYS A 288 24.64 4.65 -14.49
N GLN A 289 23.68 5.29 -13.83
CA GLN A 289 22.32 5.41 -14.31
C GLN A 289 22.13 6.60 -15.29
N GLU A 290 23.10 7.54 -15.34
CA GLU A 290 23.08 8.68 -16.27
C GLU A 290 23.08 8.24 -17.74
N VAL A 291 22.57 9.11 -18.62
CA VAL A 291 22.51 8.84 -20.07
C VAL A 291 23.16 9.99 -20.84
N PRO A 292 24.42 9.82 -21.31
CA PRO A 292 25.31 8.67 -21.13
C PRO A 292 25.86 8.54 -19.70
N ALA A 293 26.28 7.33 -19.31
CA ALA A 293 26.79 7.05 -17.98
C ALA A 293 28.04 7.88 -17.64
N VAL A 294 28.08 8.37 -16.41
CA VAL A 294 29.16 9.20 -15.85
C VAL A 294 30.02 8.36 -14.91
N ALA A 295 31.35 8.41 -15.13
CA ALA A 295 32.32 7.78 -14.25
C ALA A 295 32.58 8.69 -13.03
N THR A 296 31.82 8.49 -11.97
CA THR A 296 31.97 9.19 -10.68
C THR A 296 31.89 8.19 -9.52
N MET A 297 32.45 8.58 -8.38
CA MET A 297 32.26 7.89 -7.10
C MET A 297 31.16 8.55 -6.25
N ALA A 298 30.58 9.65 -6.75
CA ALA A 298 29.44 10.27 -6.12
C ALA A 298 28.22 9.33 -6.12
N SER A 299 27.36 9.55 -5.14
CA SER A 299 26.16 8.75 -4.91
C SER A 299 25.07 9.61 -4.29
N GLY A 300 23.85 9.11 -4.28
CA GLY A 300 22.79 9.65 -3.46
C GLY A 300 21.70 8.62 -3.21
N ASP A 301 20.84 8.93 -2.26
CA ASP A 301 19.67 8.14 -1.92
C ASP A 301 18.48 9.08 -1.76
N GLY A 302 17.30 8.65 -2.19
CA GLY A 302 16.11 9.46 -2.10
C GLY A 302 14.84 8.67 -1.90
N TYR A 303 13.79 9.41 -1.54
CA TYR A 303 12.42 8.92 -1.56
C TYR A 303 11.51 9.92 -2.25
N ALA A 304 10.42 9.39 -2.81
CA ALA A 304 9.25 10.16 -3.23
C ALA A 304 8.04 9.64 -2.44
N LEU A 305 7.33 10.55 -1.80
CA LEU A 305 6.11 10.31 -1.05
C LEU A 305 4.98 11.09 -1.73
N VAL A 306 3.96 10.39 -2.21
CA VAL A 306 2.86 10.99 -2.97
C VAL A 306 1.55 10.75 -2.22
N ASN A 307 0.82 11.82 -1.91
CA ASN A 307 -0.55 11.72 -1.45
C ASN A 307 -1.47 11.44 -2.65
N THR A 308 -2.12 10.28 -2.67
CA THR A 308 -2.92 9.81 -3.80
C THR A 308 -4.30 10.46 -3.90
N ASP A 309 -4.76 11.14 -2.85
CA ASP A 309 -6.04 11.85 -2.86
C ASP A 309 -5.92 13.21 -3.54
N ASN A 310 -4.78 13.89 -3.34
CA ASN A 310 -4.59 15.27 -3.75
C ASN A 310 -3.37 15.52 -4.66
N TYR A 311 -2.58 14.47 -4.93
CA TYR A 311 -1.37 14.47 -5.77
C TYR A 311 -0.24 15.39 -5.29
N GLU A 312 -0.20 15.71 -4.00
CA GLU A 312 0.97 16.35 -3.40
C GLU A 312 2.15 15.38 -3.39
N VAL A 313 3.31 15.89 -3.79
CA VAL A 313 4.57 15.13 -3.88
C VAL A 313 5.59 15.78 -2.98
N GLU A 314 6.10 14.98 -2.07
CA GLU A 314 7.30 15.25 -1.33
C GLU A 314 8.41 14.34 -1.84
N LEU A 315 9.48 14.93 -2.37
CA LEU A 315 10.66 14.18 -2.76
C LEU A 315 11.88 14.75 -2.05
N ARG A 316 12.71 13.84 -1.53
CA ARG A 316 13.96 14.14 -0.84
C ARG A 316 15.08 13.34 -1.46
N VAL A 317 16.22 13.97 -1.70
CA VAL A 317 17.47 13.31 -2.07
C VAL A 317 18.59 13.79 -1.16
N VAL A 318 19.36 12.85 -0.63
CA VAL A 318 20.63 13.11 0.06
C VAL A 318 21.76 12.63 -0.84
N THR A 319 22.74 13.47 -1.08
CA THR A 319 23.87 13.19 -1.98
C THR A 319 25.20 13.15 -1.24
N SER A 320 26.22 12.58 -1.89
CA SER A 320 27.60 12.50 -1.40
C SER A 320 28.57 12.65 -2.57
N GLY A 321 29.62 13.47 -2.39
CA GLY A 321 30.66 13.69 -3.40
C GLY A 321 30.27 14.65 -4.54
N VAL A 322 29.18 15.41 -4.37
CA VAL A 322 28.72 16.47 -5.30
C VAL A 322 28.41 17.76 -4.53
N GLU A 323 29.27 18.16 -3.60
CA GLU A 323 29.09 19.37 -2.78
C GLU A 323 29.06 20.67 -3.61
N ASP A 324 29.50 20.63 -4.88
CA ASP A 324 29.42 21.72 -5.85
C ASP A 324 28.22 21.62 -6.80
N ALA A 325 27.25 20.73 -6.52
CA ALA A 325 26.04 20.58 -7.31
C ALA A 325 25.28 21.91 -7.44
N THR A 326 24.83 22.17 -8.66
CA THR A 326 24.22 23.45 -9.07
C THR A 326 22.71 23.37 -9.27
N ALA A 327 22.17 22.16 -9.49
CA ALA A 327 20.75 21.93 -9.68
C ALA A 327 20.41 20.45 -9.49
N ALA A 328 19.16 20.15 -9.18
CA ALA A 328 18.60 18.81 -9.24
C ALA A 328 17.14 18.90 -9.75
N HIS A 329 16.67 17.86 -10.43
CA HIS A 329 15.35 17.87 -11.06
C HIS A 329 14.69 16.50 -11.00
N ILE A 330 13.36 16.50 -10.95
CA ILE A 330 12.54 15.37 -11.38
C ILE A 330 12.31 15.51 -12.88
N HIS A 331 12.52 14.43 -13.63
CA HIS A 331 12.30 14.36 -15.07
C HIS A 331 11.25 13.32 -15.45
N THR A 332 10.64 13.49 -16.62
CA THR A 332 9.77 12.48 -17.24
C THR A 332 10.55 11.69 -18.28
N GLY A 333 11.02 10.50 -17.90
CA GLY A 333 11.77 9.61 -18.79
C GLY A 333 11.93 8.21 -18.23
N ARG A 334 11.79 7.22 -19.11
CA ARG A 334 12.00 5.80 -18.79
C ARG A 334 13.49 5.48 -18.57
N ILE A 335 13.75 4.28 -18.10
CA ILE A 335 15.10 3.78 -17.87
C ILE A 335 15.92 3.86 -19.17
N GLY A 336 17.14 4.38 -19.06
CA GLY A 336 18.02 4.62 -20.22
C GLY A 336 17.60 5.75 -21.17
N MET A 337 16.58 6.56 -20.86
CA MET A 337 16.14 7.69 -21.70
C MET A 337 16.16 9.01 -20.95
N ASN A 338 16.70 10.05 -21.59
CA ASN A 338 16.56 11.44 -21.13
C ASN A 338 15.15 11.96 -21.46
N GLY A 339 14.64 12.85 -20.62
CA GLY A 339 13.35 13.49 -20.86
C GLY A 339 13.25 14.89 -20.26
N ASP A 340 12.07 15.50 -20.42
CA ASP A 340 11.84 16.88 -20.01
C ASP A 340 11.83 17.03 -18.49
N VAL A 341 12.25 18.20 -18.00
CA VAL A 341 12.16 18.57 -16.59
C VAL A 341 10.69 18.69 -16.19
N LEU A 342 10.31 17.94 -15.15
CA LEU A 342 8.99 17.99 -14.53
C LEU A 342 8.96 18.97 -13.35
N VAL A 343 9.92 18.82 -12.42
CA VAL A 343 10.04 19.65 -11.21
C VAL A 343 11.51 20.01 -11.01
N GLY A 344 11.81 21.28 -10.71
CA GLY A 344 13.11 21.67 -10.17
C GLY A 344 13.15 21.54 -8.67
N LEU A 345 14.18 20.88 -8.15
CA LEU A 345 14.38 20.69 -6.72
C LEU A 345 15.11 21.89 -6.11
N GLU A 346 14.79 22.18 -4.85
CA GLU A 346 15.43 23.18 -4.03
C GLU A 346 16.51 22.53 -3.17
N GLN A 347 17.68 23.17 -3.11
CA GLN A 347 18.73 22.76 -2.19
C GLN A 347 18.37 23.20 -0.77
N SER A 348 18.53 22.31 0.20
CA SER A 348 18.31 22.65 1.61
C SER A 348 19.30 23.72 2.07
N THR A 349 18.80 24.67 2.85
CA THR A 349 19.62 25.72 3.49
C THR A 349 20.46 25.21 4.64
N ASP A 350 20.06 24.09 5.25
CA ASP A 350 20.72 23.53 6.44
C ASP A 350 21.75 22.47 6.06
N ASN A 351 21.57 21.83 4.90
CA ASN A 351 22.50 20.82 4.39
C ASN A 351 22.59 20.88 2.86
N ILE A 352 23.74 21.33 2.35
CA ILE A 352 24.02 21.48 0.91
C ILE A 352 23.89 20.17 0.12
N ASN A 353 24.01 19.03 0.79
CA ASN A 353 23.89 17.72 0.17
C ASN A 353 22.44 17.26 0.00
N VAL A 354 21.46 18.02 0.50
CA VAL A 354 20.03 17.66 0.48
C VAL A 354 19.29 18.49 -0.55
N TRP A 355 18.51 17.81 -1.40
CA TRP A 355 17.64 18.40 -2.42
C TRP A 355 16.20 17.94 -2.21
N MET A 356 15.26 18.87 -2.33
CA MET A 356 13.86 18.65 -1.97
C MET A 356 12.91 19.21 -3.03
N THR A 357 11.72 18.68 -3.16
CA THR A 357 10.63 19.39 -3.85
C THR A 357 10.29 20.69 -3.12
N PRO A 358 9.96 21.79 -3.84
CA PRO A 358 9.37 22.97 -3.22
C PRO A 358 8.11 22.63 -2.41
N ASP A 359 7.82 23.42 -1.37
CA ASP A 359 6.62 23.24 -0.56
C ASP A 359 5.34 23.25 -1.42
N ASN A 360 4.39 22.35 -1.09
CA ASN A 360 3.12 22.18 -1.81
C ASN A 360 3.28 21.80 -3.29
N THR A 361 4.39 21.16 -3.67
CA THR A 361 4.53 20.61 -5.03
C THR A 361 3.42 19.61 -5.30
N LYS A 362 2.64 19.84 -6.37
CA LYS A 362 1.57 18.95 -6.79
C LYS A 362 1.79 18.48 -8.22
N ILE A 363 1.52 17.20 -8.44
CA ILE A 363 1.37 16.62 -9.77
C ILE A 363 -0.12 16.46 -10.10
N ASN A 364 -0.44 15.76 -11.18
CA ASN A 364 -1.81 15.39 -11.52
C ASN A 364 -1.90 13.88 -11.76
N ALA A 365 -3.11 13.38 -11.96
CA ALA A 365 -3.37 11.96 -12.18
C ALA A 365 -2.57 11.35 -13.35
N GLU A 366 -2.39 12.09 -14.44
CA GLU A 366 -1.63 11.62 -15.61
C GLU A 366 -0.14 11.45 -15.29
N ILE A 367 0.46 12.44 -14.62
CA ILE A 367 1.85 12.38 -14.16
C ILE A 367 2.01 11.29 -13.10
N PHE A 368 1.06 11.16 -12.17
CA PHE A 368 1.10 10.09 -11.17
C PHE A 368 1.06 8.70 -11.81
N ALA A 369 0.25 8.49 -12.86
CA ALA A 369 0.25 7.22 -13.58
C ALA A 369 1.61 6.91 -14.24
N VAL A 370 2.32 7.94 -14.72
CA VAL A 370 3.70 7.78 -15.22
C VAL A 370 4.67 7.46 -14.07
N LEU A 371 4.55 8.11 -12.91
CA LEU A 371 5.33 7.79 -11.71
C LEU A 371 5.12 6.35 -11.25
N ALA A 372 3.86 5.97 -11.08
CA ALA A 372 3.46 4.66 -10.59
C ALA A 372 3.89 3.53 -11.53
N SER A 373 4.18 3.81 -12.80
CA SER A 373 4.72 2.86 -13.78
C SER A 373 6.24 2.96 -13.97
N GLY A 374 6.94 3.73 -13.12
CA GLY A 374 8.39 3.85 -13.14
C GLY A 374 8.94 4.80 -14.20
N GLY A 375 8.15 5.75 -14.69
CA GLY A 375 8.50 6.64 -15.80
C GLY A 375 9.16 7.97 -15.42
N HIS A 376 9.55 8.16 -14.16
CA HIS A 376 10.27 9.35 -13.70
C HIS A 376 11.62 9.02 -13.07
N TYR A 377 12.56 9.95 -13.19
CA TYR A 377 13.86 9.86 -12.54
C TYR A 377 14.23 11.20 -11.91
N VAL A 378 15.10 11.15 -10.91
CA VAL A 378 15.79 12.33 -10.38
C VAL A 378 17.17 12.40 -10.98
N ASN A 379 17.65 13.60 -11.28
CA ASN A 379 19.07 13.81 -11.50
C ASN A 379 19.64 14.95 -10.65
N VAL A 380 20.98 14.99 -10.54
CA VAL A 380 21.74 16.04 -9.87
C VAL A 380 22.88 16.49 -10.78
N HIS A 381 23.05 17.80 -10.94
CA HIS A 381 23.98 18.41 -11.90
C HIS A 381 25.13 19.10 -11.18
N THR A 382 26.35 18.89 -11.66
CA THR A 382 27.56 19.62 -11.24
C THR A 382 28.14 20.45 -12.38
N PRO A 383 29.05 21.40 -12.11
CA PRO A 383 29.78 22.11 -13.15
C PRO A 383 30.59 21.18 -14.07
N ALA A 384 31.05 20.03 -13.56
CA ALA A 384 31.78 19.04 -14.33
C ALA A 384 30.87 18.23 -15.26
N ASN A 385 29.64 17.95 -14.82
CA ASN A 385 28.65 17.16 -15.55
C ASN A 385 27.33 17.92 -15.66
N MET A 386 27.30 18.95 -16.52
CA MET A 386 26.17 19.86 -16.65
C MET A 386 24.86 19.21 -17.11
N SER A 387 24.93 18.05 -17.77
CA SER A 387 23.74 17.28 -18.19
C SER A 387 23.21 16.34 -17.09
N GLY A 388 23.96 16.13 -16.01
CA GLY A 388 23.67 15.20 -14.92
C GLY A 388 24.94 14.48 -14.50
N GLU A 389 25.26 14.46 -13.20
CA GLU A 389 26.31 13.63 -12.59
C GLU A 389 25.73 12.36 -11.96
N LEU A 390 24.55 12.46 -11.35
CA LEU A 390 23.87 11.37 -10.66
C LEU A 390 22.43 11.28 -11.14
N ARG A 391 21.98 10.06 -11.47
CA ARG A 391 20.59 9.75 -11.83
C ARG A 391 20.07 8.60 -11.00
N GLY A 392 18.78 8.67 -10.63
CA GLY A 392 18.05 7.60 -9.95
C GLY A 392 16.64 7.46 -10.50
N GLN A 393 16.27 6.26 -10.99
CA GLN A 393 14.89 6.00 -11.43
C GLN A 393 13.97 5.89 -10.21
N ILE A 394 12.84 6.61 -10.21
CA ILE A 394 11.84 6.52 -9.15
C ILE A 394 10.97 5.29 -9.44
N LEU A 395 11.14 4.23 -8.63
CA LEU A 395 10.39 2.98 -8.74
C LEU A 395 9.68 2.71 -7.41
N THR A 396 8.42 2.27 -7.49
CA THR A 396 7.72 1.69 -6.34
C THR A 396 8.24 0.28 -6.05
N ASP A 397 8.01 -0.20 -4.84
CA ASP A 397 8.39 -1.54 -4.35
C ASP A 397 7.80 -2.70 -5.16
N ASN A 398 6.71 -2.42 -5.89
CA ASN A 398 6.07 -3.33 -6.83
C ASN A 398 6.90 -3.58 -8.09
N TYR A 399 7.98 -2.85 -8.32
CA TYR A 399 8.85 -3.04 -9.47
C TYR A 399 10.18 -3.67 -9.10
N THR A 400 10.66 -4.55 -9.97
CA THR A 400 12.05 -5.02 -9.96
C THR A 400 12.72 -4.60 -11.26
N LEU A 401 13.83 -3.87 -11.15
CA LEU A 401 14.66 -3.47 -12.28
C LEU A 401 15.94 -4.29 -12.32
N VAL A 402 16.18 -4.94 -13.46
CA VAL A 402 17.43 -5.63 -13.77
C VAL A 402 18.08 -4.97 -14.98
N ALA A 403 19.35 -4.57 -14.89
CA ALA A 403 20.13 -4.11 -16.04
C ALA A 403 21.22 -5.14 -16.38
N PHE A 404 21.42 -5.43 -17.67
CA PHE A 404 22.32 -6.49 -18.11
C PHE A 404 23.11 -6.11 -19.38
N PRO A 405 24.41 -6.45 -19.47
CA PRO A 405 25.19 -6.27 -20.68
C PRO A 405 24.97 -7.43 -21.67
N LEU A 406 25.06 -7.13 -22.97
CA LEU A 406 25.11 -8.13 -24.03
C LEU A 406 26.48 -8.15 -24.70
N SER A 407 27.01 -9.34 -24.94
CA SER A 407 28.32 -9.54 -25.59
C SER A 407 28.38 -10.88 -26.33
N GLY A 408 29.22 -10.98 -27.36
CA GLY A 408 29.45 -12.26 -28.04
C GLY A 408 30.13 -13.32 -27.17
N GLU A 409 30.87 -12.92 -26.14
CA GLU A 409 31.50 -13.86 -25.18
C GLU A 409 30.47 -14.66 -24.36
N GLN A 410 29.25 -14.12 -24.21
CA GLN A 410 28.17 -14.79 -23.50
C GLN A 410 27.42 -15.82 -24.39
N GLU A 411 27.62 -15.80 -25.72
CA GLU A 411 27.03 -16.79 -26.62
C GLU A 411 27.50 -18.20 -26.32
N VAL A 412 26.68 -19.19 -26.70
CA VAL A 412 27.03 -20.61 -26.56
C VAL A 412 26.87 -21.30 -27.91
N PRO A 413 27.97 -21.56 -28.66
CA PRO A 413 29.37 -21.21 -28.36
C PRO A 413 29.67 -19.71 -28.46
N ALA A 414 30.70 -19.24 -27.77
CA ALA A 414 31.11 -17.83 -27.77
C ALA A 414 31.46 -17.32 -29.18
N VAL A 415 31.03 -16.09 -29.49
CA VAL A 415 31.25 -15.41 -30.76
C VAL A 415 32.30 -14.32 -30.59
N THR A 416 33.33 -14.33 -31.46
CA THR A 416 34.32 -13.24 -31.52
C THR A 416 33.76 -12.10 -32.34
N THR A 417 33.35 -11.03 -31.67
CA THR A 417 32.78 -9.83 -32.30
C THR A 417 33.18 -8.58 -31.54
N THR A 418 33.16 -7.44 -32.21
CA THR A 418 33.28 -6.11 -31.56
C THR A 418 31.91 -5.51 -31.23
N ALA A 419 30.83 -6.21 -31.58
CA ALA A 419 29.48 -5.80 -31.22
C ALA A 419 29.27 -5.89 -29.71
N SER A 420 28.37 -5.05 -29.20
CA SER A 420 27.99 -5.02 -27.79
C SER A 420 26.54 -4.61 -27.66
N GLY A 421 25.96 -4.81 -26.48
CA GLY A 421 24.69 -4.21 -26.13
C GLY A 421 24.52 -4.05 -24.63
N SER A 422 23.43 -3.40 -24.26
CA SER A 422 22.96 -3.28 -22.89
C SER A 422 21.45 -3.34 -22.91
N GLY A 423 20.86 -3.97 -21.92
CA GLY A 423 19.42 -4.00 -21.75
C GLY A 423 19.00 -3.78 -20.32
N TYR A 424 17.71 -3.55 -20.14
CA TYR A 424 17.05 -3.65 -18.85
C TYR A 424 15.75 -4.44 -18.96
N ALA A 425 15.35 -5.04 -17.86
CA ALA A 425 14.04 -5.62 -17.63
C ALA A 425 13.44 -4.96 -16.38
N LEU A 426 12.30 -4.31 -16.54
CA LEU A 426 11.49 -3.76 -15.47
C LEU A 426 10.23 -4.62 -15.35
N VAL A 427 10.05 -5.26 -14.20
CA VAL A 427 8.96 -6.21 -13.98
C VAL A 427 8.05 -5.70 -12.88
N ASN A 428 6.75 -5.63 -13.17
CA ASN A 428 5.74 -5.42 -12.13
C ASN A 428 5.49 -6.75 -11.40
N ARG A 429 5.75 -6.79 -10.09
CA ARG A 429 5.66 -7.99 -9.25
C ARG A 429 4.22 -8.42 -8.94
N ASN A 430 3.25 -7.55 -9.18
CA ASN A 430 1.84 -7.80 -8.91
C ASN A 430 1.12 -8.32 -10.16
N GLY A 431 1.31 -7.64 -11.30
CA GLY A 431 0.68 -7.99 -12.58
C GLY A 431 1.55 -8.85 -13.51
N PHE A 432 2.82 -9.07 -13.16
CA PHE A 432 3.83 -9.75 -13.98
C PHE A 432 4.09 -9.10 -15.35
N ASP A 433 3.70 -7.84 -15.53
CA ASP A 433 4.02 -7.08 -16.75
C ASP A 433 5.53 -6.90 -16.89
N LEU A 434 6.07 -7.28 -18.05
CA LEU A 434 7.47 -7.10 -18.41
C LEU A 434 7.62 -5.94 -19.39
N GLU A 435 8.38 -4.95 -18.97
CA GLU A 435 9.00 -4.00 -19.88
C GLU A 435 10.47 -4.35 -20.05
N LEU A 436 10.90 -4.64 -21.27
CA LEU A 436 12.29 -4.94 -21.57
C LEU A 436 12.73 -4.15 -22.80
N GLN A 437 13.91 -3.56 -22.72
CA GLN A 437 14.55 -2.90 -23.83
C GLN A 437 16.02 -3.30 -23.90
N VAL A 438 16.52 -3.49 -25.13
CA VAL A 438 17.93 -3.71 -25.44
C VAL A 438 18.37 -2.68 -26.47
N LEU A 439 19.51 -2.04 -26.20
CA LEU A 439 20.22 -1.19 -27.15
C LEU A 439 21.52 -1.89 -27.55
N THR A 440 21.73 -2.05 -28.86
CA THR A 440 22.91 -2.71 -29.41
C THR A 440 23.84 -1.74 -30.14
N SER A 441 25.05 -2.18 -30.41
CA SER A 441 26.06 -1.47 -31.20
C SER A 441 26.83 -2.47 -32.03
N GLY A 442 27.19 -2.08 -33.27
CA GLY A 442 27.94 -2.94 -34.19
C GLY A 442 27.11 -4.01 -34.91
N VAL A 443 25.78 -4.03 -34.76
CA VAL A 443 24.85 -5.01 -35.36
C VAL A 443 23.67 -4.35 -36.06
N ALA A 444 23.93 -3.30 -36.83
CA ALA A 444 22.88 -2.57 -37.56
C ALA A 444 22.13 -3.44 -38.60
N ASP A 445 22.66 -4.61 -38.94
CA ASP A 445 22.05 -5.63 -39.81
C ASP A 445 21.36 -6.75 -39.03
N ALA A 446 21.18 -6.62 -37.71
CA ALA A 446 20.48 -7.60 -36.87
C ALA A 446 19.08 -7.91 -37.43
N THR A 447 18.77 -9.21 -37.53
CA THR A 447 17.56 -9.72 -38.17
C THR A 447 16.46 -10.07 -37.18
N ALA A 448 16.82 -10.36 -35.93
CA ALA A 448 15.87 -10.72 -34.87
C ALA A 448 16.53 -10.56 -33.50
N ALA A 449 15.70 -10.41 -32.46
CA ALA A 449 16.12 -10.59 -31.08
C ALA A 449 15.03 -11.32 -30.29
N HIS A 450 15.43 -12.11 -29.30
CA HIS A 450 14.54 -12.98 -28.52
C HIS A 450 14.92 -12.98 -27.04
N ILE A 451 13.92 -13.21 -26.18
CA ILE A 451 14.13 -13.73 -24.83
C ILE A 451 14.05 -15.26 -24.93
N HIS A 452 15.00 -15.94 -24.31
CA HIS A 452 15.05 -17.40 -24.20
C HIS A 452 14.94 -17.84 -22.74
N THR A 453 14.51 -19.09 -22.52
CA THR A 453 14.57 -19.76 -21.22
C THR A 453 15.81 -20.62 -21.13
N GLY A 454 16.81 -20.20 -20.36
CA GLY A 454 18.04 -20.93 -20.08
C GLY A 454 18.96 -20.18 -19.12
N ILE A 455 19.64 -20.91 -18.24
CA ILE A 455 20.65 -20.35 -17.33
C ILE A 455 21.92 -19.95 -18.08
N ALA A 456 22.78 -19.16 -17.42
CA ALA A 456 24.06 -18.76 -17.98
C ALA A 456 24.90 -19.96 -18.45
N GLY A 457 25.38 -19.91 -19.69
CA GLY A 457 26.18 -21.00 -20.30
C GLY A 457 25.36 -22.11 -20.97
N GLU A 458 24.03 -22.08 -20.89
CA GLU A 458 23.15 -23.04 -21.56
C GLU A 458 22.22 -22.37 -22.58
N ASN A 459 21.94 -23.03 -23.70
CA ASN A 459 20.94 -22.59 -24.68
C ASN A 459 19.58 -23.20 -24.34
N GLY A 460 18.50 -22.45 -24.59
CA GLY A 460 17.16 -22.99 -24.43
C GLY A 460 16.15 -22.42 -25.42
N PRO A 461 14.86 -22.79 -25.30
CA PRO A 461 13.84 -22.40 -26.25
C PRO A 461 13.56 -20.90 -26.23
N VAL A 462 13.08 -20.37 -27.35
CA VAL A 462 12.56 -19.00 -27.44
C VAL A 462 11.32 -18.90 -26.56
N LEU A 463 11.33 -17.93 -25.65
CA LEU A 463 10.20 -17.54 -24.82
C LEU A 463 9.39 -16.44 -25.50
N LEU A 464 10.06 -15.38 -25.96
CA LEU A 464 9.42 -14.18 -26.50
C LEU A 464 10.26 -13.58 -27.63
N THR A 465 9.61 -13.17 -28.72
CA THR A 465 10.26 -12.38 -29.78
C THR A 465 10.20 -10.89 -29.45
N LEU A 466 11.34 -10.21 -29.55
CA LEU A 466 11.43 -8.76 -29.37
C LEU A 466 11.11 -8.03 -30.67
N MET A 467 10.52 -6.84 -30.52
CA MET A 467 10.21 -5.93 -31.62
C MET A 467 11.34 -4.94 -31.81
N GLN A 468 11.81 -4.77 -33.05
CA GLN A 468 12.75 -3.71 -33.38
C GLN A 468 12.03 -2.36 -33.39
N ASP A 469 12.66 -1.33 -32.86
CA ASP A 469 12.11 0.01 -32.90
C ASP A 469 12.15 0.60 -34.31
N SER A 470 11.02 1.14 -34.77
CA SER A 470 10.91 1.77 -36.10
C SER A 470 11.77 3.03 -36.28
N SER A 471 12.16 3.68 -35.18
CA SER A 471 12.95 4.91 -35.15
C SER A 471 14.44 4.67 -34.85
N ASP A 472 14.80 3.49 -34.33
CA ASP A 472 16.18 3.10 -34.03
C ASP A 472 16.37 1.59 -34.24
N ALA A 473 17.05 1.23 -35.34
CA ALA A 473 17.31 -0.17 -35.69
C ALA A 473 18.17 -0.92 -34.65
N ASN A 474 18.86 -0.22 -33.75
CA ASN A 474 19.64 -0.85 -32.69
C ASN A 474 18.84 -1.07 -31.39
N ARG A 475 17.60 -0.56 -31.32
CA ARG A 475 16.73 -0.72 -30.16
C ARG A 475 15.74 -1.86 -30.39
N TRP A 476 15.67 -2.77 -29.43
CA TRP A 476 14.77 -3.91 -29.39
C TRP A 476 13.95 -3.88 -28.10
N MET A 477 12.67 -4.20 -28.17
CA MET A 477 11.75 -4.05 -27.04
C MET A 477 10.81 -5.26 -26.91
N ALA A 478 10.40 -5.59 -25.69
CA ALA A 478 9.29 -6.49 -25.48
C ALA A 478 7.98 -5.88 -26.04
N PRO A 479 7.05 -6.69 -26.57
CA PRO A 479 5.70 -6.24 -26.87
C PRO A 479 5.02 -5.59 -25.66
N ALA A 480 4.22 -4.55 -25.88
CA ALA A 480 3.58 -3.78 -24.80
C ALA A 480 2.61 -4.60 -23.92
N SER A 481 2.19 -5.79 -24.38
CA SER A 481 1.33 -6.72 -23.63
C SER A 481 2.09 -7.99 -23.22
N ALA A 482 3.42 -7.93 -23.10
CA ALA A 482 4.21 -9.04 -22.61
C ALA A 482 4.05 -9.17 -21.09
N ALA A 483 2.99 -9.85 -20.67
CA ALA A 483 2.85 -10.30 -19.29
C ALA A 483 3.52 -11.67 -19.14
N LEU A 484 4.28 -11.85 -18.07
CA LEU A 484 4.82 -13.15 -17.69
C LEU A 484 3.74 -13.93 -16.93
N THR A 485 3.76 -15.26 -17.01
CA THR A 485 3.05 -16.07 -16.03
C THR A 485 3.85 -16.11 -14.73
N ALA A 486 3.21 -16.46 -13.61
CA ALA A 486 3.92 -16.65 -12.34
C ALA A 486 5.09 -17.66 -12.47
N GLU A 487 4.94 -18.69 -13.30
CA GLU A 487 6.00 -19.67 -13.60
C GLU A 487 7.19 -19.02 -14.34
N ILE A 488 6.92 -18.21 -15.36
CA ILE A 488 7.97 -17.50 -16.11
C ILE A 488 8.67 -16.48 -15.20
N PHE A 489 7.92 -15.75 -14.38
CA PHE A 489 8.48 -14.82 -13.41
C PHE A 489 9.40 -15.53 -12.42
N ALA A 490 9.01 -16.69 -11.89
CA ALA A 490 9.87 -17.47 -10.99
C ALA A 490 11.19 -17.88 -11.64
N ILE A 491 11.17 -18.25 -12.93
CA ILE A 491 12.38 -18.54 -13.70
C ILE A 491 13.23 -17.27 -13.89
N LEU A 492 12.60 -16.12 -14.19
CA LEU A 492 13.28 -14.83 -14.30
C LEU A 492 13.98 -14.44 -13.00
N ALA A 493 13.27 -14.52 -11.88
CA ALA A 493 13.79 -14.22 -10.55
C ALA A 493 14.97 -15.14 -10.18
N GLY A 494 14.99 -16.37 -10.69
CA GLY A 494 16.11 -17.31 -10.57
C GLY A 494 17.25 -17.08 -11.57
N GLY A 495 17.20 -16.05 -12.42
CA GLY A 495 18.22 -15.78 -13.42
C GLY A 495 18.17 -16.69 -14.64
N GLY A 496 17.03 -17.32 -14.92
CA GLY A 496 16.87 -18.36 -15.94
C GLY A 496 16.51 -17.86 -17.33
N HIS A 497 16.61 -16.56 -17.60
CA HIS A 497 16.33 -15.99 -18.94
C HIS A 497 17.50 -15.18 -19.48
N TYR A 498 17.64 -15.17 -20.81
CA TYR A 498 18.62 -14.34 -21.51
C TYR A 498 18.02 -13.72 -22.76
N VAL A 499 18.52 -12.54 -23.13
CA VAL A 499 18.28 -11.95 -24.44
C VAL A 499 19.35 -12.43 -25.40
N ASN A 500 18.96 -12.74 -26.64
CA ASN A 500 19.86 -13.04 -27.75
C ASN A 500 19.51 -12.19 -28.97
N VAL A 501 20.51 -11.69 -29.68
CA VAL A 501 20.36 -10.87 -30.90
C VAL A 501 21.07 -11.57 -32.05
N HIS A 502 20.38 -11.72 -33.18
CA HIS A 502 20.84 -12.49 -34.34
C HIS A 502 21.22 -11.56 -35.49
N THR A 503 22.31 -11.90 -36.19
CA THR A 503 22.75 -11.25 -37.43
C THR A 503 22.78 -12.28 -38.57
N PRO A 504 22.86 -11.86 -39.85
CA PRO A 504 23.10 -12.78 -40.96
C PRO A 504 24.42 -13.56 -40.82
N ALA A 505 25.43 -12.96 -40.20
CA ALA A 505 26.73 -13.59 -39.96
C ALA A 505 26.67 -14.65 -38.85
N ASN A 506 25.88 -14.39 -37.80
CA ASN A 506 25.69 -15.28 -36.66
C ASN A 506 24.19 -15.56 -36.44
N PRO A 507 23.57 -16.44 -37.26
CA PRO A 507 22.13 -16.67 -37.23
C PRO A 507 21.64 -17.36 -35.96
N ASN A 508 22.53 -18.03 -35.22
CA ASN A 508 22.20 -18.65 -33.94
C ASN A 508 22.38 -17.68 -32.75
N GLY A 509 22.88 -16.46 -33.00
CA GLY A 509 23.14 -15.45 -31.98
C GLY A 509 24.51 -14.79 -32.15
N GLU A 510 24.55 -13.46 -32.18
CA GLU A 510 25.75 -12.62 -32.18
C GLU A 510 26.04 -12.06 -30.78
N LEU A 511 24.99 -11.71 -30.03
CA LEU A 511 25.06 -11.10 -28.70
C LEU A 511 24.09 -11.77 -27.75
N ARG A 512 24.56 -12.11 -26.54
CA ARG A 512 23.74 -12.62 -25.44
C ARG A 512 23.96 -11.81 -24.18
N GLY A 513 22.88 -11.60 -23.44
CA GLY A 513 22.90 -11.03 -22.10
C GLY A 513 21.96 -11.80 -21.17
N GLN A 514 22.50 -12.34 -20.08
CA GLN A 514 21.68 -12.99 -19.05
C GLN A 514 20.89 -11.93 -18.27
N ILE A 515 19.59 -12.15 -18.07
CA ILE A 515 18.74 -11.28 -17.26
C ILE A 515 18.82 -11.78 -15.82
N ILE A 516 19.79 -11.25 -15.08
CA ILE A 516 20.06 -11.60 -13.68
C ILE A 516 20.19 -10.32 -12.87
N ASN A 517 19.53 -10.31 -11.71
CA ASN A 517 19.58 -9.21 -10.74
C ASN A 517 20.95 -9.11 -10.06
#